data_AF-A0A4U9UJD1-F1
#
_entry.id   AF-A0A4U9UJD1-F1
#
_cell.length_a   1.000
_cell.length_b   1.000
_cell.length_c   1.000
_cell.angle_alpha   90.00
_cell.angle_beta   90.00
_cell.angle_gamma   90.00
#
_symmetry.space_group_name_H-M   'P 1'
#
loop_
_entity.id
_entity.type
_entity.pdbx_description
1 polymer ?
#
loop_
_entity_poly.entity_id
_entity_poly.type
_entity_poly.pdbx_seq_one_letter_code
_entity_poly.pdbx_strand_id
1 'polypeptide(L)'
;MIWPDFKTAVACTGSEQLFQLILQEKFHKPLIDFGTLSTLLNLEKKEIIPDDGFLYFPSWMNIYLTEDFITQHFIPKTDVYHAFNSYLGDVFEMLGRTKDRSANSVRSAIYSFFYRGNNGKVLIFQMQNDAPDLLKKQHLQLLFFIADLMSGNSPEVDEAIEQSYSYNNAIYYVGYEETTWNIIDPLLYVAEQLNQEYKEHADLRAHKPDIILQQDKLNQKHTFGDNWVLEFDGLSTLLNRPNDVSLYSSICEKNLTAAKRFYEDVILFRHKHQTGNFPLIEQQKEYFDYFELITTALIFAYCSIEAFTNSFIPNEYTYTKPNGTKVMDKIYIERYFSLKDKLKINLTEIYQTPDPENEQWWKDLVELQDLRDQTIHTKQDHSQLRYSKLLSRNIFQIINVYKGIISYYGKYIVAKNSRLINEFPYDFGFDEVYPLLMTERTYKDIYNSLHNPSNPL
;
A
#
# COMPACT_ATOMS: atom_id res chain seq x y z
N MET A 1 17.53 10.34 15.81
CA MET A 1 17.29 10.15 17.26
C MET A 1 18.45 9.37 17.85
N ILE A 2 18.98 9.82 18.99
CA ILE A 2 20.02 9.12 19.76
C ILE A 2 19.30 8.51 20.97
N TRP A 3 19.45 7.20 21.21
CA TRP A 3 18.94 6.59 22.44
C TRP A 3 19.60 7.28 23.64
N PRO A 4 18.82 7.83 24.59
CA PRO A 4 19.40 8.58 25.70
C PRO A 4 20.22 7.66 26.61
N ASP A 5 21.31 8.18 27.16
CA ASP A 5 22.15 7.42 28.10
C ASP A 5 21.47 7.38 29.48
N PHE A 6 20.99 6.21 29.87
CA PHE A 6 20.49 5.92 31.21
C PHE A 6 20.77 4.47 31.58
N LYS A 7 20.98 4.23 32.89
CA LYS A 7 21.39 2.91 33.43
C LYS A 7 20.25 2.13 34.09
N THR A 8 19.07 2.72 34.16
CA THR A 8 17.91 2.14 34.84
C THR A 8 17.05 1.31 33.88
N ALA A 9 16.23 0.42 34.42
CA ALA A 9 15.37 -0.42 33.58
C ALA A 9 14.30 0.39 32.82
N VAL A 10 13.90 1.53 33.40
CA VAL A 10 12.89 2.46 32.89
C VAL A 10 13.44 3.88 32.89
N ALA A 11 13.12 4.67 31.86
CA ALA A 11 13.27 6.12 31.88
C ALA A 11 12.05 6.83 31.30
N CYS A 12 11.87 8.12 31.59
CA CYS A 12 10.79 8.91 31.02
C CYS A 12 11.20 10.37 30.77
N THR A 13 10.53 11.01 29.81
CA THR A 13 10.64 12.46 29.54
C THR A 13 9.32 13.01 29.00
N GLY A 14 8.96 14.20 29.43
CA GLY A 14 7.93 15.02 28.82
C GLY A 14 8.53 15.94 27.76
N SER A 15 7.79 16.22 26.69
CA SER A 15 8.27 17.14 25.63
C SER A 15 8.17 18.62 26.03
N GLU A 16 7.40 18.93 27.08
CA GLU A 16 7.16 20.27 27.60
C GLU A 16 7.12 20.24 29.14
N GLN A 17 7.29 21.41 29.76
CA GLN A 17 7.39 21.53 31.22
C GLN A 17 6.19 20.94 31.98
N LEU A 18 4.97 21.10 31.45
CA LEU A 18 3.77 20.54 32.07
C LEU A 18 3.83 19.00 32.11
N PHE A 19 4.13 18.37 30.97
CA PHE A 19 4.17 16.91 30.87
C PHE A 19 5.38 16.33 31.61
N GLN A 20 6.50 17.05 31.63
CA GLN A 20 7.68 16.72 32.45
C GLN A 20 7.30 16.66 33.93
N LEU A 21 6.56 17.67 34.43
CA LEU A 21 6.11 17.72 35.82
C LEU A 21 5.12 16.59 36.14
N ILE A 22 4.19 16.29 35.24
CA ILE A 22 3.24 15.18 35.45
C ILE A 22 3.98 13.85 35.55
N LEU A 23 4.89 13.55 34.61
CA LEU A 23 5.71 12.34 34.67
C LEU A 23 6.57 12.29 35.94
N GLN A 24 7.12 13.42 36.36
CA GLN A 24 7.91 13.51 37.59
C GLN A 24 7.07 13.16 38.83
N GLU A 25 5.92 13.81 39.01
CA GLU A 25 5.12 13.70 40.25
C GLU A 25 4.24 12.45 40.31
N LYS A 26 3.74 11.97 39.15
CA LYS A 26 2.75 10.87 39.10
C LYS A 26 3.33 9.53 38.71
N PHE A 27 4.54 9.50 38.16
CA PHE A 27 5.14 8.26 37.66
C PHE A 27 6.54 8.02 38.22
N HIS A 28 7.48 8.94 37.99
CA HIS A 28 8.87 8.76 38.37
C HIS A 28 9.09 8.76 39.89
N LYS A 29 8.63 9.79 40.63
CA LYS A 29 8.78 9.84 42.09
C LYS A 29 8.11 8.64 42.79
N PRO A 30 6.85 8.28 42.49
CA PRO A 30 6.23 7.08 43.07
C PRO A 30 7.01 5.78 42.80
N LEU A 31 7.59 5.63 41.60
CA LEU A 31 8.42 4.47 41.27
C LEU A 31 9.71 4.42 42.10
N ILE A 32 10.38 5.55 42.29
CA ILE A 32 11.57 5.65 43.15
C ILE A 32 11.22 5.33 44.61
N ASP A 33 10.11 5.89 45.12
CA ASP A 33 9.65 5.68 46.49
C ASP A 33 9.26 4.21 46.74
N PHE A 34 8.77 3.52 45.71
CA PHE A 34 8.49 2.08 45.73
C PHE A 34 9.77 1.21 45.70
N GLY A 35 10.94 1.79 45.41
CA GLY A 35 12.23 1.09 45.34
C GLY A 35 12.63 0.65 43.93
N THR A 36 12.00 1.19 42.89
CA THR A 36 12.35 0.90 41.48
C THR A 36 13.36 1.91 40.95
N LEU A 37 14.37 1.44 40.20
CA LEU A 37 15.29 2.32 39.48
C LEU A 37 14.60 2.88 38.23
N SER A 38 14.28 4.18 38.25
CA SER A 38 13.75 4.96 37.13
C SER A 38 14.63 6.19 36.90
N THR A 39 14.75 6.66 35.65
CA THR A 39 15.46 7.90 35.32
C THR A 39 14.49 8.92 34.71
N LEU A 40 14.42 10.12 35.28
CA LEU A 40 13.77 11.26 34.63
C LEU A 40 14.80 11.96 33.74
N LEU A 41 14.56 11.94 32.43
CA LEU A 41 15.43 12.56 31.45
C LEU A 41 15.00 14.01 31.21
N ASN A 42 15.97 14.90 30.99
CA ASN A 42 15.73 16.27 30.53
C ASN A 42 16.26 16.37 29.10
N LEU A 43 15.46 15.94 28.14
CA LEU A 43 15.81 16.03 26.72
C LEU A 43 15.09 17.22 26.10
N GLU A 44 15.80 18.02 25.33
CA GLU A 44 15.11 19.01 24.49
C GLU A 44 14.26 18.29 23.43
N LYS A 45 13.14 18.90 23.04
CA LYS A 45 12.26 18.39 21.98
C LYS A 45 13.02 17.94 20.72
N LYS A 46 14.10 18.65 20.38
CA LYS A 46 14.98 18.41 19.22
C LYS A 46 16.01 17.28 19.41
N GLU A 47 16.33 16.96 20.67
CA GLU A 47 17.26 15.88 21.02
C GLU A 47 16.54 14.53 21.06
N ILE A 48 15.26 14.55 21.43
CA ILE A 48 14.37 13.38 21.30
C ILE A 48 14.25 13.05 19.81
N ILE A 49 13.99 14.05 18.94
CA ILE A 49 13.77 13.84 17.50
C ILE A 49 14.35 15.00 16.67
N PRO A 50 15.08 14.71 15.57
CA PRO A 50 15.54 15.73 14.62
C PRO A 50 14.38 16.59 14.08
N ASP A 51 14.56 17.90 13.92
CA ASP A 51 13.53 18.87 13.43
C ASP A 51 12.92 18.49 12.04
N ASP A 52 13.51 17.50 11.37
CA ASP A 52 13.27 17.02 10.01
C ASP A 52 12.78 15.55 9.92
N GLY A 53 12.59 14.88 11.07
CA GLY A 53 12.11 13.49 11.13
C GLY A 53 10.62 13.34 10.80
N PHE A 54 10.33 12.59 9.74
CA PHE A 54 9.14 11.78 9.41
C PHE A 54 7.69 12.26 9.73
N LEU A 55 7.41 12.67 10.95
CA LEU A 55 6.10 12.93 11.52
C LEU A 55 6.30 13.96 12.65
N TYR A 56 5.34 14.81 12.96
CA TYR A 56 5.40 15.62 14.19
C TYR A 56 5.44 14.71 15.43
N PHE A 57 6.62 14.32 15.90
CA PHE A 57 6.86 13.67 17.18
C PHE A 57 7.99 14.45 17.84
N PRO A 58 7.79 14.93 19.07
CA PRO A 58 7.62 14.04 20.20
C PRO A 58 6.17 13.91 20.61
N SER A 59 5.84 12.70 21.03
CA SER A 59 4.76 12.55 21.98
C SER A 59 4.99 13.43 23.18
N TRP A 60 3.90 13.95 23.73
CA TRP A 60 3.95 14.77 24.93
C TRP A 60 4.65 14.05 26.09
N MET A 61 4.53 12.72 26.12
CA MET A 61 5.20 11.85 27.06
C MET A 61 5.89 10.69 26.35
N ASN A 62 7.12 10.41 26.76
CA ASN A 62 7.95 9.36 26.21
C ASN A 62 8.45 8.47 27.34
N ILE A 63 8.27 7.16 27.21
CA ILE A 63 8.69 6.16 28.18
C ILE A 63 9.68 5.22 27.50
N TYR A 64 10.82 5.02 28.11
CA TYR A 64 11.88 4.16 27.60
C TYR A 64 11.97 2.91 28.46
N LEU A 65 11.93 1.75 27.80
CA LEU A 65 12.02 0.43 28.38
C LEU A 65 13.25 -0.28 27.83
N THR A 66 13.98 -0.91 28.73
CA THR A 66 15.12 -1.78 28.38
C THR A 66 14.68 -3.24 28.39
N GLU A 67 15.51 -4.11 27.82
CA GLU A 67 15.33 -5.55 27.92
C GLU A 67 15.23 -6.04 29.38
N ASP A 68 16.02 -5.46 30.28
CA ASP A 68 16.00 -5.78 31.72
C ASP A 68 14.61 -5.59 32.34
N PHE A 69 13.87 -4.55 31.94
CA PHE A 69 12.51 -4.36 32.43
C PHE A 69 11.59 -5.53 32.04
N ILE A 70 11.72 -6.00 30.80
CA ILE A 70 10.90 -7.07 30.27
C ILE A 70 11.22 -8.40 30.97
N THR A 71 12.51 -8.75 31.06
CA THR A 71 12.96 -10.04 31.59
C THR A 71 12.89 -10.14 33.10
N GLN A 72 13.23 -9.07 33.82
CA GLN A 72 13.34 -9.09 35.28
C GLN A 72 12.02 -8.70 35.97
N HIS A 73 11.15 -7.94 35.29
CA HIS A 73 9.94 -7.40 35.93
C HIS A 73 8.63 -7.81 35.26
N PHE A 74 8.48 -7.63 33.94
CA PHE A 74 7.23 -7.90 33.23
C PHE A 74 6.91 -9.39 33.10
N ILE A 75 7.86 -10.20 32.60
CA ILE A 75 7.67 -11.66 32.42
C ILE A 75 7.42 -12.34 33.78
N PRO A 76 8.20 -12.07 34.85
CA PRO A 76 7.99 -12.69 36.14
C PRO A 76 6.82 -12.08 36.95
N LYS A 77 6.18 -11.00 36.45
CA LYS A 77 5.10 -10.27 37.11
C LYS A 77 5.46 -9.83 38.54
N THR A 78 6.63 -9.19 38.67
CA THR A 78 7.10 -8.69 39.98
C THR A 78 6.25 -7.52 40.48
N ASP A 79 6.35 -7.22 41.78
CA ASP A 79 5.71 -6.04 42.39
C ASP A 79 6.10 -4.73 41.71
N VAL A 80 7.33 -4.64 41.19
CA VAL A 80 7.83 -3.51 40.39
C VAL A 80 6.99 -3.30 39.12
N TYR A 81 6.65 -4.39 38.42
CA TYR A 81 5.78 -4.31 37.23
C TYR A 81 4.37 -3.85 37.61
N HIS A 82 3.81 -4.36 38.70
CA HIS A 82 2.49 -3.96 39.17
C HIS A 82 2.45 -2.48 39.57
N ALA A 83 3.46 -1.99 40.28
CA ALA A 83 3.62 -0.58 40.63
C ALA A 83 3.76 0.29 39.37
N PHE A 84 4.63 -0.11 38.43
CA PHE A 84 4.78 0.56 37.13
C PHE A 84 3.44 0.72 36.41
N ASN A 85 2.68 -0.37 36.27
CA ASN A 85 1.41 -0.36 35.54
C ASN A 85 0.35 0.48 36.27
N SER A 86 0.35 0.47 37.61
CA SER A 86 -0.54 1.31 38.41
C SER A 86 -0.26 2.80 38.20
N TYR A 87 0.98 3.23 38.40
CA TYR A 87 1.36 4.64 38.30
C TYR A 87 1.24 5.18 36.87
N LEU A 88 1.54 4.34 35.87
CA LEU A 88 1.29 4.68 34.47
C LEU A 88 -0.22 4.80 34.20
N GLY A 89 -1.02 3.92 34.79
CA GLY A 89 -2.49 3.99 34.75
C GLY A 89 -3.02 5.31 35.29
N ASP A 90 -2.46 5.81 36.40
CA ASP A 90 -2.83 7.11 36.98
C ASP A 90 -2.51 8.27 36.02
N VAL A 91 -1.37 8.19 35.32
CA VAL A 91 -1.02 9.17 34.27
C VAL A 91 -2.03 9.15 33.13
N PHE A 92 -2.41 7.95 32.66
CA PHE A 92 -3.42 7.80 31.60
C PHE A 92 -4.79 8.33 32.03
N GLU A 93 -5.21 8.11 33.28
CA GLU A 93 -6.46 8.65 33.80
C GLU A 93 -6.45 10.17 33.94
N MET A 94 -5.31 10.74 34.34
CA MET A 94 -5.17 12.18 34.57
C MET A 94 -5.23 12.99 33.27
N LEU A 95 -4.63 12.47 32.20
CA LEU A 95 -4.50 13.17 30.92
C LEU A 95 -5.44 12.67 29.84
N GLY A 96 -5.98 11.46 30.01
CA GLY A 96 -6.88 10.86 29.06
C GLY A 96 -8.27 11.48 29.07
N ARG A 97 -9.00 11.28 27.97
CA ARG A 97 -10.37 11.76 27.81
C ARG A 97 -11.37 10.61 27.96
N THR A 98 -12.59 10.94 28.37
CA THR A 98 -13.66 9.94 28.59
C THR A 98 -14.22 9.33 27.31
N LYS A 99 -13.90 9.89 26.14
CA LYS A 99 -14.31 9.37 24.84
C LYS A 99 -13.15 9.38 23.89
N ASP A 100 -13.04 8.28 23.16
CA ASP A 100 -12.13 8.13 22.03
C ASP A 100 -12.33 9.27 21.02
N ARG A 101 -11.24 9.99 20.74
CA ARG A 101 -11.12 10.74 19.49
C ARG A 101 -10.14 10.00 18.61
N SER A 102 -10.62 9.54 17.45
CA SER A 102 -9.72 9.21 16.36
C SER A 102 -8.96 10.49 16.00
N ALA A 103 -7.66 10.51 16.27
CA ALA A 103 -6.80 11.51 15.66
C ALA A 103 -6.82 11.23 14.15
N ASN A 104 -7.36 12.15 13.34
CA ASN A 104 -7.40 12.02 11.88
C ASN A 104 -6.00 12.10 11.23
N SER A 105 -4.92 12.12 12.02
CA SER A 105 -3.57 12.06 11.50
C SER A 105 -2.68 11.30 12.48
N VAL A 106 -1.82 10.42 11.96
CA VAL A 106 -0.75 9.70 12.68
C VAL A 106 0.27 10.67 13.33
N ARG A 107 0.13 11.98 13.07
CA ARG A 107 1.10 13.04 13.36
C ARG A 107 1.00 13.63 14.78
N SER A 108 0.26 13.02 15.73
CA SER A 108 0.10 13.56 17.09
C SER A 108 -0.16 12.49 18.16
N ALA A 109 0.71 11.50 18.31
CA ALA A 109 0.54 10.55 19.42
C ALA A 109 0.86 11.24 20.76
N ILE A 110 0.04 11.02 21.77
CA ILE A 110 0.22 11.66 23.09
C ILE A 110 1.30 10.94 23.89
N TYR A 111 1.38 9.62 23.73
CA TYR A 111 2.34 8.75 24.40
C TYR A 111 3.16 7.97 23.38
N SER A 112 4.46 7.88 23.62
CA SER A 112 5.36 6.97 22.91
C SER A 112 6.10 6.08 23.89
N PHE A 113 6.21 4.80 23.55
CA PHE A 113 7.07 3.85 24.24
C PHE A 113 8.24 3.48 23.33
N PHE A 114 9.44 3.57 23.87
CA PHE A 114 10.68 3.20 23.21
C PHE A 114 11.21 1.95 23.88
N TYR A 115 11.41 0.88 23.12
CA TYR A 115 12.03 -0.34 23.62
C TYR A 115 13.35 -0.56 22.92
N ARG A 116 14.44 -0.78 23.67
CA ARG A 116 15.74 -1.16 23.12
C ARG A 116 16.11 -2.57 23.55
N GLY A 117 16.23 -3.46 22.57
CA GLY A 117 16.77 -4.80 22.77
C GLY A 117 18.30 -4.82 22.80
N ASN A 118 18.87 -5.93 23.29
CA ASN A 118 20.31 -6.15 23.36
C ASN A 118 21.02 -6.15 21.99
N ASN A 119 20.28 -6.38 20.90
CA ASN A 119 20.77 -6.27 19.53
C ASN A 119 20.95 -4.81 19.05
N GLY A 120 20.62 -3.83 19.90
CA GLY A 120 20.75 -2.40 19.59
C GLY A 120 19.59 -1.81 18.79
N LYS A 121 18.62 -2.63 18.34
CA LYS A 121 17.40 -2.16 17.67
C LYS A 121 16.48 -1.47 18.68
N VAL A 122 15.82 -0.41 18.22
CA VAL A 122 14.85 0.38 18.99
C VAL A 122 13.49 0.29 18.31
N LEU A 123 12.50 -0.22 19.04
CA LEU A 123 11.10 -0.21 18.64
C LEU A 123 10.40 1.01 19.22
N ILE A 124 9.64 1.73 18.40
CA ILE A 124 8.85 2.88 18.81
C ILE A 124 7.37 2.54 18.66
N PHE A 125 6.66 2.49 19.79
CA PHE A 125 5.22 2.27 19.86
C PHE A 125 4.52 3.59 20.11
N GLN A 126 3.59 3.98 19.24
CA GLN A 126 2.92 5.27 19.31
C GLN A 126 1.44 5.09 19.62
N MET A 127 0.98 5.71 20.72
CA MET A 127 -0.41 5.64 21.15
C MET A 127 -1.14 6.93 20.78
N GLN A 128 -1.99 6.84 19.75
CA GLN A 128 -2.73 7.97 19.20
C GLN A 128 -4.05 8.25 19.95
N ASN A 129 -4.54 7.27 20.71
CA ASN A 129 -5.76 7.40 21.48
C ASN A 129 -5.51 8.16 22.79
N ASP A 130 -6.52 8.86 23.30
CA ASP A 130 -6.48 9.49 24.62
C ASP A 130 -7.43 8.84 25.63
N ALA A 131 -8.18 7.81 25.28
CA ALA A 131 -9.06 7.10 26.21
C ALA A 131 -8.25 6.23 27.20
N PRO A 132 -8.36 6.44 28.54
CA PRO A 132 -7.55 5.74 29.53
C PRO A 132 -7.62 4.21 29.43
N ASP A 133 -8.82 3.65 29.26
CA ASP A 133 -9.01 2.20 29.19
C ASP A 133 -8.33 1.58 27.96
N LEU A 134 -8.36 2.29 26.82
CA LEU A 134 -7.69 1.82 25.62
C LEU A 134 -6.17 1.96 25.75
N LEU A 135 -5.67 3.05 26.33
CA LEU A 135 -4.25 3.24 26.61
C LEU A 135 -3.68 2.13 27.50
N LYS A 136 -4.40 1.78 28.58
CA LYS A 136 -4.04 0.65 29.46
C LYS A 136 -3.98 -0.67 28.69
N LYS A 137 -4.98 -0.92 27.83
CA LYS A 137 -5.03 -2.12 26.99
C LYS A 137 -3.87 -2.17 25.99
N GLN A 138 -3.66 -1.09 25.24
CA GLN A 138 -2.58 -0.95 24.26
C GLN A 138 -1.20 -1.12 24.91
N HIS A 139 -1.00 -0.51 26.08
CA HIS A 139 0.21 -0.67 26.87
C HIS A 139 0.46 -2.14 27.25
N LEU A 140 -0.54 -2.82 27.80
CA LEU A 140 -0.38 -4.23 28.14
C LEU A 140 -0.04 -5.09 26.92
N GLN A 141 -0.71 -4.87 25.79
CA GLN A 141 -0.43 -5.56 24.54
C GLN A 141 0.96 -5.25 23.98
N LEU A 142 1.47 -4.04 24.16
CA LEU A 142 2.84 -3.64 23.80
C LEU A 142 3.85 -4.54 24.52
N LEU A 143 3.65 -4.76 25.83
CA LEU A 143 4.60 -5.55 26.62
C LEU A 143 4.56 -7.02 26.22
N PHE A 144 3.37 -7.55 25.89
CA PHE A 144 3.24 -8.90 25.32
C PHE A 144 3.91 -9.01 23.96
N PHE A 145 3.69 -8.04 23.07
CA PHE A 145 4.35 -7.99 21.76
C PHE A 145 5.87 -8.03 21.87
N ILE A 146 6.46 -7.23 22.79
CA ILE A 146 7.90 -7.24 23.04
C ILE A 146 8.36 -8.60 23.58
N ALA A 147 7.63 -9.21 24.51
CA ALA A 147 7.98 -10.51 25.07
C ALA A 147 7.89 -11.65 24.03
N ASP A 148 6.86 -11.62 23.16
CA ASP A 148 6.68 -12.58 22.07
C ASP A 148 7.83 -12.48 21.06
N LEU A 149 8.20 -11.25 20.69
CA LEU A 149 9.37 -10.98 19.84
C LEU A 149 10.67 -11.53 20.48
N MET A 150 10.90 -11.26 21.77
CA MET A 150 12.09 -11.75 22.48
C MET A 150 12.15 -13.29 22.56
N SER A 151 10.99 -13.96 22.59
CA SER A 151 10.91 -15.42 22.66
C SER A 151 11.00 -16.11 21.29
N GLY A 152 11.05 -15.34 20.19
CA GLY A 152 11.09 -15.87 18.83
C GLY A 152 9.77 -16.51 18.38
N ASN A 153 8.66 -16.16 19.03
CA ASN A 153 7.34 -16.71 18.73
C ASN A 153 6.63 -15.99 17.56
N SER A 154 7.25 -14.94 17.00
CA SER A 154 6.66 -14.08 15.96
C SER A 154 7.64 -13.88 14.79
N PRO A 155 7.99 -14.94 14.04
CA PRO A 155 8.92 -14.84 12.90
C PRO A 155 8.44 -13.86 11.82
N GLU A 156 7.14 -13.69 11.66
CA GLU A 156 6.53 -12.70 10.77
C GLU A 156 6.86 -11.25 11.15
N VAL A 157 7.00 -10.97 12.46
CA VAL A 157 7.39 -9.64 12.94
C VAL A 157 8.86 -9.39 12.70
N ASP A 158 9.72 -10.39 12.91
CA ASP A 158 11.15 -10.30 12.59
C ASP A 158 11.37 -10.04 11.10
N GLU A 159 10.65 -10.76 10.23
CA GLU A 159 10.67 -10.52 8.78
C GLU A 159 10.23 -9.09 8.45
N ALA A 160 9.16 -8.59 9.06
CA ALA A 160 8.69 -7.22 8.84
C ALA A 160 9.71 -6.16 9.34
N ILE A 161 10.42 -6.41 10.44
CA ILE A 161 11.53 -5.56 10.89
C ILE A 161 12.65 -5.54 9.84
N GLU A 162 12.99 -6.69 9.25
CA GLU A 162 14.05 -6.75 8.23
C GLU A 162 13.67 -6.07 6.91
N GLN A 163 12.38 -6.09 6.56
CA GLN A 163 11.87 -5.51 5.31
C GLN A 163 11.49 -4.02 5.41
N SER A 164 11.28 -3.50 6.61
CA SER A 164 10.87 -2.11 6.83
C SER A 164 12.05 -1.12 6.81
N TYR A 165 11.77 0.10 6.38
CA TYR A 165 12.75 1.18 6.50
C TYR A 165 13.08 1.45 7.97
N SER A 166 14.37 1.59 8.25
CA SER A 166 14.86 1.99 9.58
C SER A 166 15.72 3.24 9.50
N TYR A 167 15.45 4.17 10.41
CA TYR A 167 16.29 5.36 10.54
C TYR A 167 17.64 4.98 11.17
N ASN A 168 18.74 5.34 10.52
CA ASN A 168 20.12 4.98 10.92
C ASN A 168 20.33 3.47 11.18
N ASN A 169 19.59 2.59 10.49
CA ASN A 169 19.65 1.13 10.67
C ASN A 169 19.36 0.62 12.09
N ALA A 170 18.65 1.40 12.92
CA ALA A 170 18.45 1.05 14.32
C ALA A 170 17.01 1.28 14.83
N ILE A 171 16.20 2.09 14.16
CA ILE A 171 14.89 2.50 14.66
C ILE A 171 13.77 1.97 13.78
N TYR A 172 12.81 1.30 14.40
CA TYR A 172 11.64 0.71 13.76
C TYR A 172 10.35 1.23 14.39
N TYR A 173 9.34 1.43 13.56
CA TYR A 173 8.05 1.98 13.96
C TYR A 173 7.04 0.87 14.13
N VAL A 174 6.25 0.95 15.20
CA VAL A 174 5.20 -0.01 15.52
C VAL A 174 3.90 0.74 15.73
N GLY A 175 2.88 0.38 14.95
CA GLY A 175 1.54 0.95 15.07
C GLY A 175 0.51 -0.07 15.52
N TYR A 176 -0.62 0.45 15.99
CA TYR A 176 -1.68 -0.36 16.56
C TYR A 176 -2.89 -0.39 15.63
N GLU A 177 -3.16 -1.54 15.03
CA GLU A 177 -4.22 -1.75 14.03
C GLU A 177 -5.06 -2.96 14.39
N GLU A 178 -6.38 -2.89 14.17
CA GLU A 178 -7.33 -4.02 14.30
C GLU A 178 -7.26 -4.84 15.61
N THR A 179 -6.69 -4.27 16.67
CA THR A 179 -6.45 -4.83 18.02
C THR A 179 -5.05 -5.41 18.32
N THR A 180 -4.08 -5.30 17.42
CA THR A 180 -2.71 -5.74 17.65
C THR A 180 -1.67 -4.69 17.24
N TRP A 181 -0.43 -4.88 17.70
CA TRP A 181 0.73 -4.10 17.27
C TRP A 181 1.36 -4.74 16.03
N ASN A 182 1.71 -3.92 15.04
CA ASN A 182 2.35 -4.33 13.79
C ASN A 182 3.50 -3.39 13.43
N ILE A 183 4.53 -3.91 12.77
CA ILE A 183 5.61 -3.08 12.21
C ILE A 183 5.04 -2.23 11.08
N ILE A 184 5.36 -0.94 11.09
CA ILE A 184 4.97 0.01 10.05
C ILE A 184 6.21 0.41 9.27
N ASP A 185 6.12 0.39 7.94
CA ASP A 185 7.11 1.04 7.08
C ASP A 185 6.78 2.54 7.00
N PRO A 186 7.60 3.40 7.62
CA PRO A 186 7.39 4.84 7.56
C PRO A 186 7.34 5.36 6.10
N LEU A 187 8.16 4.83 5.20
CA LEU A 187 8.22 5.34 3.83
C LEU A 187 6.86 5.22 3.12
N LEU A 188 6.16 4.11 3.33
CA LEU A 188 4.84 3.88 2.75
C LEU A 188 3.82 4.91 3.23
N TYR A 189 3.83 5.28 4.51
CA TYR A 189 2.87 6.23 5.05
C TYR A 189 3.05 7.65 4.48
N VAL A 190 4.29 8.14 4.40
CA VAL A 190 4.56 9.46 3.80
C VAL A 190 4.22 9.46 2.32
N ALA A 191 4.56 8.38 1.62
CA ALA A 191 4.25 8.24 0.22
C ALA A 191 2.74 8.13 -0.03
N GLU A 192 1.98 7.44 0.83
CA GLU A 192 0.52 7.35 0.74
C GLU A 192 -0.10 8.74 0.79
N GLN A 193 0.24 9.56 1.79
CA GLN A 193 -0.29 10.91 1.87
C GLN A 193 0.03 11.74 0.63
N LEU A 194 1.29 11.72 0.19
CA LEU A 194 1.74 12.43 -1.00
C LEU A 194 1.02 11.96 -2.26
N ASN A 195 0.78 10.66 -2.34
CA ASN A 195 0.06 10.05 -3.45
C ASN A 195 -1.42 10.46 -3.43
N GLN A 196 -2.07 10.52 -2.27
CA GLN A 196 -3.45 11.03 -2.16
C GLN A 196 -3.54 12.50 -2.60
N GLU A 197 -2.63 13.35 -2.11
CA GLU A 197 -2.53 14.76 -2.53
C GLU A 197 -2.33 14.88 -4.06
N TYR A 198 -1.50 14.00 -4.65
CA TYR A 198 -1.31 13.94 -6.11
C TYR A 198 -2.58 13.48 -6.85
N LYS A 199 -3.25 12.43 -6.36
CA LYS A 199 -4.46 11.84 -6.97
C LYS A 199 -5.62 12.82 -7.07
N GLU A 200 -5.72 13.81 -6.17
CA GLU A 200 -6.79 14.83 -6.21
C GLU A 200 -6.84 15.62 -7.53
N HIS A 201 -5.71 15.70 -8.25
CA HIS A 201 -5.58 16.48 -9.48
C HIS A 201 -5.04 15.68 -10.67
N ALA A 202 -4.70 14.40 -10.46
CA ALA A 202 -4.15 13.53 -11.49
C ALA A 202 -5.24 12.84 -12.31
N ASP A 203 -4.92 12.51 -13.56
CA ASP A 203 -5.71 11.58 -14.35
C ASP A 203 -5.28 10.14 -14.00
N LEU A 204 -6.20 9.31 -13.51
CA LEU A 204 -5.92 7.93 -13.08
C LEU A 204 -5.47 7.01 -14.24
N ARG A 205 -5.57 7.50 -15.49
CA ARG A 205 -5.04 6.83 -16.68
C ARG A 205 -3.56 7.08 -16.91
N ALA A 206 -2.94 8.00 -16.17
CA ALA A 206 -1.51 8.21 -16.17
C ALA A 206 -0.80 7.20 -15.26
N HIS A 207 0.51 7.07 -15.43
CA HIS A 207 1.37 6.41 -14.46
C HIS A 207 1.32 7.12 -13.10
N LYS A 208 1.61 6.35 -12.06
CA LYS A 208 1.79 6.87 -10.70
C LYS A 208 2.96 7.86 -10.67
N PRO A 209 2.95 8.82 -9.71
CA PRO A 209 4.05 9.75 -9.58
C PRO A 209 5.31 9.06 -9.04
N ASP A 210 6.47 9.60 -9.40
CA ASP A 210 7.70 9.32 -8.68
C ASP A 210 7.76 10.19 -7.42
N ILE A 211 7.78 9.53 -6.27
CA ILE A 211 7.97 10.18 -4.97
C ILE A 211 9.41 9.91 -4.53
N ILE A 212 10.16 10.98 -4.30
CA ILE A 212 11.54 10.90 -3.86
C ILE A 212 11.69 11.67 -2.55
N LEU A 213 12.18 11.00 -1.51
CA LEU A 213 12.34 11.54 -0.16
C LEU A 213 13.84 11.67 0.16
N GLN A 214 14.22 12.72 0.88
CA GLN A 214 15.55 12.81 1.47
C GLN A 214 15.62 11.79 2.63
N GLN A 215 16.58 10.88 2.57
CA GLN A 215 16.68 9.71 3.47
C GLN A 215 16.71 10.05 4.98
N ASP A 216 17.40 11.12 5.35
CA ASP A 216 17.59 11.59 6.72
C ASP A 216 16.51 12.61 7.14
N LYS A 217 15.77 13.16 6.17
CA LYS A 217 14.82 14.27 6.29
C LYS A 217 13.60 14.02 5.41
N LEU A 218 12.78 13.05 5.80
CA LEU A 218 11.64 12.59 4.98
C LEU A 218 10.57 13.68 4.71
N ASN A 219 10.62 14.80 5.42
CA ASN A 219 9.83 16.00 5.11
C ASN A 219 10.31 16.75 3.85
N GLN A 220 11.59 16.61 3.51
CA GLN A 220 12.18 17.09 2.27
C GLN A 220 11.89 16.07 1.18
N LYS A 221 11.05 16.48 0.24
CA LYS A 221 10.43 15.58 -0.72
C LYS A 221 10.23 16.26 -2.06
N HIS A 222 10.23 15.45 -3.10
CA HIS A 222 9.81 15.84 -4.43
C HIS A 222 8.84 14.80 -4.98
N THR A 223 7.74 15.28 -5.55
CA THR A 223 6.77 14.46 -6.26
C THR A 223 6.79 14.91 -7.71
N PHE A 224 7.16 13.99 -8.60
CA PHE A 224 7.20 14.24 -10.04
C PHE A 224 6.14 13.40 -10.73
N GLY A 225 5.40 13.98 -11.66
CA GLY A 225 4.68 13.16 -12.63
C GLY A 225 5.69 12.44 -13.51
N ASP A 226 5.47 11.14 -13.77
CA ASP A 226 6.20 10.44 -14.82
C ASP A 226 5.79 11.06 -16.15
N ASN A 227 6.67 11.85 -16.77
CA ASN A 227 6.36 12.65 -17.95
C ASN A 227 7.14 12.18 -19.17
N TRP A 228 6.47 12.18 -20.32
CA TRP A 228 7.07 12.04 -21.62
C TRP A 228 7.10 13.35 -22.37
N VAL A 229 8.17 13.56 -23.13
CA VAL A 229 8.20 14.56 -24.21
C VAL A 229 7.83 13.83 -25.49
N LEU A 230 6.67 14.15 -26.03
CA LEU A 230 6.18 13.62 -27.29
C LEU A 230 6.49 14.60 -28.41
N GLU A 231 7.11 14.09 -29.46
CA GLU A 231 7.41 14.86 -30.68
C GLU A 231 6.52 14.40 -31.82
N PHE A 232 5.78 15.33 -32.42
CA PHE A 232 4.92 15.06 -33.58
C PHE A 232 4.74 16.35 -34.38
N ASP A 233 4.70 16.25 -35.71
CA ASP A 233 4.44 17.38 -36.62
C ASP A 233 5.29 18.65 -36.36
N GLY A 234 6.53 18.47 -35.87
CA GLY A 234 7.44 19.58 -35.50
C GLY A 234 7.13 20.27 -34.18
N LEU A 235 6.20 19.73 -33.37
CA LEU A 235 5.86 20.20 -32.02
C LEU A 235 6.41 19.22 -30.97
N SER A 236 6.86 19.75 -29.85
CA SER A 236 7.21 18.98 -28.65
C SER A 236 6.22 19.29 -27.55
N THR A 237 5.58 18.26 -26.99
CA THR A 237 4.60 18.39 -25.90
C THR A 237 5.04 17.54 -24.70
N LEU A 238 5.08 18.15 -23.52
CA LEU A 238 5.26 17.43 -22.26
C LEU A 238 3.90 16.94 -21.75
N LEU A 239 3.79 15.64 -21.47
CA LEU A 239 2.55 15.01 -21.00
C LEU A 239 2.86 13.87 -20.02
N ASN A 240 2.03 13.68 -19.00
CA ASN A 240 2.15 12.55 -18.09
C ASN A 240 2.07 11.24 -18.87
N ARG A 241 3.05 10.36 -18.70
CA ARG A 241 3.12 9.05 -19.33
C ARG A 241 1.81 8.28 -19.08
N PRO A 242 1.09 7.88 -20.14
CA PRO A 242 -0.10 7.07 -19.97
C PRO A 242 0.26 5.68 -19.44
N ASN A 243 -0.60 5.12 -18.59
CA ASN A 243 -0.56 3.72 -18.23
C ASN A 243 -1.52 2.95 -19.14
N ASP A 244 -0.99 2.07 -19.99
CA ASP A 244 -1.80 1.35 -20.99
C ASP A 244 -2.89 0.48 -20.35
N VAL A 245 -2.61 -0.14 -19.20
CA VAL A 245 -3.60 -0.93 -18.45
C VAL A 245 -4.75 -0.03 -18.00
N SER A 246 -4.44 1.14 -17.44
CA SER A 246 -5.45 2.11 -17.01
C SER A 246 -6.23 2.74 -18.19
N LEU A 247 -5.58 2.97 -19.33
CA LEU A 247 -6.26 3.45 -20.53
C LEU A 247 -7.26 2.42 -21.05
N TYR A 248 -6.83 1.17 -21.20
CA TYR A 248 -7.68 0.09 -21.69
C TYR A 248 -8.80 -0.23 -20.70
N SER A 249 -8.52 -0.26 -19.41
CA SER A 249 -9.53 -0.47 -18.39
C SER A 249 -10.56 0.66 -18.38
N SER A 250 -10.12 1.92 -18.50
CA SER A 250 -11.03 3.08 -18.57
C SER A 250 -11.98 3.00 -19.77
N ILE A 251 -11.48 2.56 -20.94
CA ILE A 251 -12.33 2.33 -22.12
C ILE A 251 -13.32 1.20 -21.86
N CYS A 252 -12.84 0.08 -21.28
CA CYS A 252 -13.69 -1.04 -20.89
C CYS A 252 -14.82 -0.60 -19.95
N GLU A 253 -14.51 0.07 -18.85
CA GLU A 253 -15.48 0.46 -17.82
C GLU A 253 -16.54 1.44 -18.34
N LYS A 254 -16.14 2.44 -19.13
CA LYS A 254 -17.07 3.40 -19.73
C LYS A 254 -18.09 2.67 -20.61
N ASN A 255 -17.61 1.78 -21.47
CA ASN A 255 -18.46 1.05 -22.40
C ASN A 255 -19.30 -0.03 -21.70
N LEU A 256 -18.73 -0.75 -20.73
CA LEU A 256 -19.44 -1.78 -19.95
C LEU A 256 -20.56 -1.17 -19.11
N THR A 257 -20.30 -0.01 -18.49
CA THR A 257 -21.30 0.72 -17.71
C THR A 257 -22.44 1.20 -18.60
N ALA A 258 -22.12 1.78 -19.76
CA ALA A 258 -23.13 2.21 -20.73
C ALA A 258 -23.94 1.01 -21.28
N ALA A 259 -23.27 -0.09 -21.64
CA ALA A 259 -23.91 -1.31 -22.11
C ALA A 259 -24.85 -1.91 -21.05
N LYS A 260 -24.42 -1.94 -19.79
CA LYS A 260 -25.23 -2.48 -18.68
C LYS A 260 -26.48 -1.65 -18.43
N ARG A 261 -26.35 -0.31 -18.40
CA ARG A 261 -27.49 0.60 -18.30
C ARG A 261 -28.46 0.40 -19.46
N PHE A 262 -27.95 0.39 -20.69
CA PHE A 262 -28.75 0.14 -21.88
C PHE A 262 -29.48 -1.22 -21.81
N TYR A 263 -28.79 -2.28 -21.39
CA TYR A 263 -29.38 -3.61 -21.24
C TYR A 263 -30.53 -3.63 -20.24
N GLU A 264 -30.35 -2.99 -19.08
CA GLU A 264 -31.34 -2.94 -18.02
C GLU A 264 -32.56 -2.09 -18.41
N ASP A 265 -32.32 -0.91 -18.97
CA ASP A 265 -33.36 0.09 -19.26
C ASP A 265 -34.14 -0.21 -20.55
N VAL A 266 -33.49 -0.82 -21.55
CA VAL A 266 -34.05 -0.99 -22.89
C VAL A 266 -34.34 -2.46 -23.18
N ILE A 267 -33.32 -3.32 -23.14
CA ILE A 267 -33.43 -4.73 -23.58
C ILE A 267 -34.32 -5.53 -22.62
N LEU A 268 -34.02 -5.50 -21.31
CA LEU A 268 -34.80 -6.24 -20.30
C LEU A 268 -36.22 -5.70 -20.17
N PHE A 269 -36.40 -4.38 -20.25
CA PHE A 269 -37.73 -3.76 -20.22
C PHE A 269 -38.62 -4.28 -21.36
N ARG A 270 -38.08 -4.35 -22.60
CA ARG A 270 -38.80 -4.91 -23.76
C ARG A 270 -39.18 -6.36 -23.53
N HIS A 271 -38.27 -7.18 -23.02
CA HIS A 271 -38.56 -8.59 -22.73
C HIS A 271 -39.66 -8.79 -21.68
N LYS A 272 -39.79 -7.88 -20.69
CA LYS A 272 -40.83 -7.97 -19.66
C LYS A 272 -42.21 -7.51 -20.15
N HIS A 273 -42.27 -6.57 -21.10
CA HIS A 273 -43.51 -5.92 -21.51
C HIS A 273 -44.00 -6.27 -22.92
N GLN A 274 -43.16 -6.85 -23.78
CA GLN A 274 -43.52 -7.25 -25.14
C GLN A 274 -43.51 -8.78 -25.24
N THR A 275 -44.67 -9.40 -25.08
CA THR A 275 -44.86 -10.83 -25.31
C THR A 275 -44.90 -11.11 -26.82
N GLY A 276 -43.81 -11.67 -27.35
CA GLY A 276 -43.83 -12.43 -28.60
C GLY A 276 -43.67 -11.69 -29.92
N ASN A 277 -43.44 -10.36 -29.93
CA ASN A 277 -43.13 -9.63 -31.15
C ASN A 277 -41.62 -9.39 -31.28
N PHE A 278 -41.09 -9.65 -32.49
CA PHE A 278 -39.72 -9.28 -32.85
C PHE A 278 -39.53 -7.75 -32.75
N PRO A 279 -38.32 -7.27 -32.41
CA PRO A 279 -38.06 -5.83 -32.37
C PRO A 279 -38.32 -5.19 -33.74
N LEU A 280 -38.99 -4.03 -33.73
CA LEU A 280 -39.18 -3.18 -34.92
C LEU A 280 -37.83 -2.76 -35.49
N ILE A 281 -37.77 -2.38 -36.77
CA ILE A 281 -36.51 -1.96 -37.44
C ILE A 281 -35.78 -0.86 -36.66
N GLU A 282 -36.52 0.13 -36.15
CA GLU A 282 -35.94 1.21 -35.35
C GLU A 282 -35.35 0.69 -34.02
N GLN A 283 -36.00 -0.29 -33.40
CA GLN A 283 -35.50 -0.93 -32.18
C GLN A 283 -34.28 -1.81 -32.46
N GLN A 284 -34.21 -2.46 -33.63
CA GLN A 284 -33.05 -3.25 -34.06
C GLN A 284 -31.79 -2.38 -34.16
N LYS A 285 -31.92 -1.10 -34.57
CA LYS A 285 -30.80 -0.15 -34.58
C LYS A 285 -30.15 -0.07 -33.20
N GLU A 286 -30.95 0.04 -32.16
CA GLU A 286 -30.44 0.20 -30.80
C GLU A 286 -29.74 -1.06 -30.27
N TYR A 287 -30.08 -2.26 -30.79
CA TYR A 287 -29.30 -3.47 -30.50
C TYR A 287 -27.89 -3.39 -31.11
N PHE A 288 -27.73 -2.76 -32.27
CA PHE A 288 -26.40 -2.52 -32.83
C PHE A 288 -25.61 -1.53 -31.96
N ASP A 289 -26.24 -0.46 -31.47
CA ASP A 289 -25.60 0.47 -30.52
C ASP A 289 -25.14 -0.28 -29.24
N TYR A 290 -25.97 -1.18 -28.70
CA TYR A 290 -25.55 -2.05 -27.60
C TYR A 290 -24.37 -2.95 -27.97
N PHE A 291 -24.39 -3.55 -29.16
CA PHE A 291 -23.30 -4.42 -29.61
C PHE A 291 -21.97 -3.67 -29.74
N GLU A 292 -21.99 -2.43 -30.21
CA GLU A 292 -20.80 -1.58 -30.25
C GLU A 292 -20.21 -1.36 -28.85
N LEU A 293 -21.06 -1.03 -27.87
CA LEU A 293 -20.63 -0.84 -26.48
C LEU A 293 -20.05 -2.13 -25.89
N ILE A 294 -20.78 -3.24 -25.95
CA ILE A 294 -20.37 -4.47 -25.26
C ILE A 294 -19.15 -5.13 -25.93
N THR A 295 -19.02 -5.04 -27.26
CA THR A 295 -17.84 -5.56 -27.97
C THR A 295 -16.61 -4.69 -27.72
N THR A 296 -16.77 -3.37 -27.62
CA THR A 296 -15.68 -2.47 -27.20
C THR A 296 -15.20 -2.83 -25.80
N ALA A 297 -16.13 -3.00 -24.85
CA ALA A 297 -15.78 -3.41 -23.49
C ALA A 297 -15.05 -4.76 -23.46
N LEU A 298 -15.55 -5.76 -24.21
CA LEU A 298 -14.96 -7.09 -24.34
C LEU A 298 -13.50 -7.04 -24.83
N ILE A 299 -13.25 -6.30 -25.90
CA ILE A 299 -11.90 -6.20 -26.49
C ILE A 299 -10.95 -5.52 -25.51
N PHE A 300 -11.36 -4.39 -24.92
CA PHE A 300 -10.49 -3.63 -24.03
C PHE A 300 -10.27 -4.28 -22.66
N ALA A 301 -11.20 -5.12 -22.18
CA ALA A 301 -10.95 -5.98 -21.03
C ALA A 301 -9.79 -6.95 -21.30
N TYR A 302 -9.81 -7.64 -22.44
CA TYR A 302 -8.72 -8.53 -22.84
C TYR A 302 -7.40 -7.78 -23.05
N CYS A 303 -7.43 -6.62 -23.72
CA CYS A 303 -6.25 -5.77 -23.91
C CYS A 303 -5.65 -5.30 -22.56
N SER A 304 -6.48 -5.04 -21.54
CA SER A 304 -6.01 -4.64 -20.22
C SER A 304 -5.16 -5.75 -19.57
N ILE A 305 -5.60 -7.00 -19.66
CA ILE A 305 -4.87 -8.16 -19.12
C ILE A 305 -3.57 -8.37 -19.91
N GLU A 306 -3.62 -8.25 -21.23
CA GLU A 306 -2.46 -8.38 -22.11
C GLU A 306 -1.40 -7.32 -21.82
N ALA A 307 -1.79 -6.04 -21.74
CA ALA A 307 -0.90 -4.94 -21.41
C ALA A 307 -0.28 -5.13 -20.02
N PHE A 308 -1.11 -5.50 -19.03
CA PHE A 308 -0.65 -5.80 -17.68
C PHE A 308 0.41 -6.90 -17.69
N THR A 309 0.11 -8.01 -18.35
CA THR A 309 1.02 -9.17 -18.41
C THR A 309 2.36 -8.81 -19.02
N ASN A 310 2.36 -8.04 -20.11
CA ASN A 310 3.59 -7.62 -20.79
C ASN A 310 4.42 -6.63 -19.94
N SER A 311 3.76 -5.68 -19.26
CA SER A 311 4.44 -4.72 -18.37
C SER A 311 5.17 -5.39 -17.21
N PHE A 312 4.65 -6.52 -16.70
CA PHE A 312 5.23 -7.24 -15.57
C PHE A 312 6.16 -8.39 -15.96
N ILE A 313 6.50 -8.58 -17.24
CA ILE A 313 7.62 -9.43 -17.65
C ILE A 313 8.92 -8.61 -17.59
N PRO A 314 9.91 -8.97 -16.74
CA PRO A 314 11.18 -8.26 -16.67
C PRO A 314 11.95 -8.34 -17.99
N ASN A 315 12.70 -7.28 -18.34
CA ASN A 315 13.49 -7.25 -19.58
C ASN A 315 14.57 -8.36 -19.62
N GLU A 316 15.13 -8.71 -18.47
CA GLU A 316 16.17 -9.75 -18.32
C GLU A 316 15.58 -11.17 -18.23
N TYR A 317 14.26 -11.32 -18.17
CA TYR A 317 13.65 -12.64 -18.08
C TYR A 317 13.79 -13.37 -19.41
N THR A 318 14.18 -14.64 -19.32
CA THR A 318 14.23 -15.55 -20.46
C THR A 318 13.52 -16.84 -20.10
N TYR A 319 12.79 -17.39 -21.06
CA TYR A 319 12.10 -18.66 -20.91
C TYR A 319 12.77 -19.73 -21.77
N THR A 320 13.08 -20.87 -21.15
CA THR A 320 13.62 -22.05 -21.85
C THR A 320 12.59 -23.16 -21.85
N LYS A 321 12.28 -23.70 -23.03
CA LYS A 321 11.35 -24.84 -23.14
C LYS A 321 11.87 -26.05 -22.32
N PRO A 322 10.98 -26.93 -21.81
CA PRO A 322 11.38 -28.11 -21.03
C PRO A 322 12.39 -29.04 -21.70
N ASN A 323 12.47 -29.02 -23.03
CA ASN A 323 13.42 -29.79 -23.82
C ASN A 323 14.75 -29.07 -24.09
N GLY A 324 15.00 -27.91 -23.49
CA GLY A 324 16.26 -27.15 -23.55
C GLY A 324 16.59 -26.48 -24.89
N THR A 325 15.74 -26.60 -25.91
CA THR A 325 16.13 -26.25 -27.29
C THR A 325 16.06 -24.78 -27.67
N LYS A 326 15.32 -23.94 -26.92
CA LYS A 326 15.14 -22.52 -27.30
C LYS A 326 14.98 -21.63 -26.07
N VAL A 327 15.87 -20.66 -25.94
CA VAL A 327 15.77 -19.52 -25.03
C VAL A 327 14.97 -18.42 -25.74
N MET A 328 13.94 -17.90 -25.08
CA MET A 328 13.06 -16.86 -25.60
C MET A 328 13.13 -15.65 -24.66
N ASP A 329 13.47 -14.49 -25.21
CA ASP A 329 13.52 -13.23 -24.48
C ASP A 329 12.12 -12.62 -24.31
N LYS A 330 12.03 -11.53 -23.54
CA LYS A 330 10.79 -10.77 -23.34
C LYS A 330 10.09 -10.44 -24.67
N ILE A 331 10.81 -9.91 -25.66
CA ILE A 331 10.22 -9.50 -26.95
C ILE A 331 9.58 -10.68 -27.66
N TYR A 332 10.23 -11.85 -27.65
CA TYR A 332 9.67 -13.06 -28.22
C TYR A 332 8.45 -13.54 -27.45
N ILE A 333 8.49 -13.53 -26.12
CA ILE A 333 7.37 -13.92 -25.26
C ILE A 333 6.16 -13.02 -25.55
N GLU A 334 6.35 -11.69 -25.51
CA GLU A 334 5.30 -10.70 -25.76
C GLU A 334 4.61 -10.91 -27.11
N ARG A 335 5.36 -11.25 -28.16
CA ARG A 335 4.82 -11.39 -29.52
C ARG A 335 4.19 -12.73 -29.83
N TYR A 336 4.72 -13.82 -29.27
CA TYR A 336 4.40 -15.17 -29.74
C TYR A 336 3.71 -16.06 -28.71
N PHE A 337 3.75 -15.72 -27.42
CA PHE A 337 3.03 -16.50 -26.41
C PHE A 337 1.58 -16.07 -26.37
N SER A 338 0.68 -17.04 -26.18
CA SER A 338 -0.72 -16.70 -25.90
C SER A 338 -0.81 -16.06 -24.51
N LEU A 339 -1.81 -15.21 -24.27
CA LEU A 339 -2.04 -14.61 -22.96
C LEU A 339 -2.13 -15.67 -21.84
N LYS A 340 -2.82 -16.78 -22.11
CA LYS A 340 -2.93 -17.89 -21.15
C LYS A 340 -1.58 -18.50 -20.82
N ASP A 341 -0.71 -18.69 -21.81
CA ASP A 341 0.64 -19.19 -21.56
C ASP A 341 1.48 -18.18 -20.77
N LYS A 342 1.34 -16.88 -21.06
CA LYS A 342 2.03 -15.84 -20.28
C LYS A 342 1.59 -15.84 -18.83
N LEU A 343 0.30 -16.00 -18.55
CA LEU A 343 -0.24 -16.07 -17.20
C LEU A 343 0.20 -17.35 -16.47
N LYS A 344 -0.02 -18.52 -17.10
CA LYS A 344 0.21 -19.85 -16.51
C LYS A 344 1.68 -20.25 -16.41
N ILE A 345 2.51 -19.80 -17.35
CA ILE A 345 3.92 -20.20 -17.44
C ILE A 345 4.78 -19.05 -16.96
N ASN A 346 4.76 -17.91 -17.67
CA ASN A 346 5.74 -16.85 -17.42
C ASN A 346 5.50 -16.13 -16.09
N LEU A 347 4.30 -15.60 -15.84
CA LEU A 347 4.02 -14.91 -14.58
C LEU A 347 4.04 -15.85 -13.38
N THR A 348 3.59 -17.10 -13.53
CA THR A 348 3.72 -18.12 -12.49
C THR A 348 5.17 -18.43 -12.14
N GLU A 349 6.05 -18.58 -13.14
CA GLU A 349 7.49 -18.77 -12.91
C GLU A 349 8.15 -17.52 -12.29
N ILE A 350 7.85 -16.34 -12.85
CA ILE A 350 8.44 -15.08 -12.39
C ILE A 350 7.99 -14.79 -10.96
N TYR A 351 6.69 -14.87 -10.65
CA TYR A 351 6.15 -14.42 -9.37
C TYR A 351 5.77 -15.55 -8.41
N GLN A 352 6.11 -16.80 -8.75
CA GLN A 352 5.88 -17.99 -7.91
C GLN A 352 4.43 -18.13 -7.46
N THR A 353 3.48 -17.86 -8.37
CA THR A 353 2.06 -17.98 -8.07
C THR A 353 1.63 -19.45 -8.00
N PRO A 354 0.50 -19.78 -7.36
CA PRO A 354 -0.20 -21.03 -7.62
C PRO A 354 -0.55 -21.15 -9.12
N ASP A 355 -0.87 -22.38 -9.55
CA ASP A 355 -1.35 -22.63 -10.91
C ASP A 355 -2.68 -21.90 -11.13
N PRO A 356 -2.73 -20.90 -12.02
CA PRO A 356 -3.92 -20.07 -12.21
C PRO A 356 -5.08 -20.86 -12.82
N GLU A 357 -4.86 -22.05 -13.40
CA GLU A 357 -5.95 -22.89 -13.91
C GLU A 357 -6.91 -23.39 -12.81
N ASN A 358 -6.44 -23.40 -11.56
CA ASN A 358 -7.25 -23.78 -10.41
C ASN A 358 -8.08 -22.61 -9.86
N GLU A 359 -7.86 -21.39 -10.36
CA GLU A 359 -8.59 -20.21 -9.91
C GLU A 359 -9.99 -20.14 -10.54
N GLN A 360 -10.96 -19.65 -9.78
CA GLN A 360 -12.36 -19.57 -10.23
C GLN A 360 -12.53 -18.70 -11.48
N TRP A 361 -11.72 -17.66 -11.62
CA TRP A 361 -11.76 -16.72 -12.74
C TRP A 361 -11.16 -17.29 -14.04
N TRP A 362 -10.45 -18.42 -14.01
CA TRP A 362 -9.78 -18.97 -15.18
C TRP A 362 -10.75 -19.35 -16.29
N LYS A 363 -11.89 -19.95 -15.93
CA LYS A 363 -12.94 -20.30 -16.90
C LYS A 363 -13.50 -19.06 -17.59
N ASP A 364 -13.71 -17.98 -16.84
CA ASP A 364 -14.21 -16.71 -17.36
C ASP A 364 -13.18 -16.04 -18.28
N LEU A 365 -11.87 -16.16 -18.00
CA LEU A 365 -10.80 -15.74 -18.91
C LEU A 365 -10.84 -16.52 -20.23
N VAL A 366 -11.01 -17.84 -20.18
CA VAL A 366 -11.10 -18.67 -21.39
C VAL A 366 -12.30 -18.26 -22.24
N GLU A 367 -13.43 -17.99 -21.61
CA GLU A 367 -14.64 -17.52 -22.30
C GLU A 367 -14.49 -16.10 -22.85
N LEU A 368 -13.84 -15.20 -22.10
CA LEU A 368 -13.49 -13.85 -22.56
C LEU A 368 -12.63 -13.91 -23.83
N GLN A 369 -11.61 -14.76 -23.83
CA GLN A 369 -10.73 -14.95 -24.99
C GLN A 369 -11.51 -15.50 -26.20
N ASP A 370 -12.31 -16.55 -26.02
CA ASP A 370 -13.12 -17.15 -27.10
C ASP A 370 -14.04 -16.11 -27.74
N LEU A 371 -14.75 -15.32 -26.93
CA LEU A 371 -15.64 -14.26 -27.42
C LEU A 371 -14.87 -13.15 -28.14
N ARG A 372 -13.73 -12.73 -27.61
CA ARG A 372 -12.86 -11.72 -28.23
C ARG A 372 -12.35 -12.19 -29.58
N ASP A 373 -11.86 -13.43 -29.66
CA ASP A 373 -11.33 -14.02 -30.89
C ASP A 373 -12.43 -14.17 -31.94
N GLN A 374 -13.62 -14.61 -31.55
CA GLN A 374 -14.79 -14.64 -32.45
C GLN A 374 -15.21 -13.25 -32.91
N THR A 375 -15.01 -12.21 -32.11
CA THR A 375 -15.36 -10.82 -32.46
C THR A 375 -14.36 -10.23 -33.46
N ILE A 376 -13.06 -10.41 -33.23
CA ILE A 376 -11.99 -9.85 -34.09
C ILE A 376 -11.78 -10.71 -35.34
N HIS A 377 -11.71 -12.04 -35.19
CA HIS A 377 -11.53 -12.99 -36.28
C HIS A 377 -12.87 -13.56 -36.73
N THR A 378 -13.78 -12.67 -37.11
CA THR A 378 -15.17 -13.00 -37.44
C THR A 378 -15.26 -14.10 -38.50
N LYS A 379 -15.90 -15.21 -38.14
CA LYS A 379 -16.33 -16.28 -39.06
C LYS A 379 -17.85 -16.32 -39.11
N GLN A 380 -18.44 -16.45 -40.30
CA GLN A 380 -19.90 -16.37 -40.45
C GLN A 380 -20.65 -17.48 -39.68
N ASP A 381 -20.09 -18.69 -39.66
CA ASP A 381 -20.71 -19.89 -39.07
C ASP A 381 -20.99 -19.77 -37.55
N HIS A 382 -20.34 -18.82 -36.87
CA HIS A 382 -20.51 -18.60 -35.42
C HIS A 382 -21.16 -17.26 -35.06
N SER A 383 -21.53 -16.44 -36.06
CA SER A 383 -21.99 -15.06 -35.86
C SER A 383 -23.24 -14.97 -34.99
N GLN A 384 -24.27 -15.78 -35.26
CA GLN A 384 -25.52 -15.76 -34.51
C GLN A 384 -25.31 -16.16 -33.05
N LEU A 385 -24.57 -17.24 -32.80
CA LEU A 385 -24.27 -17.71 -31.45
C LEU A 385 -23.48 -16.66 -30.65
N ARG A 386 -22.50 -16.00 -31.28
CA ARG A 386 -21.72 -14.92 -30.67
C ARG A 386 -22.62 -13.78 -30.21
N TYR A 387 -23.47 -13.24 -31.09
CA TYR A 387 -24.38 -12.15 -30.72
C TYR A 387 -25.40 -12.57 -29.65
N SER A 388 -25.86 -13.82 -29.66
CA SER A 388 -26.68 -14.36 -28.56
C SER A 388 -25.93 -14.38 -27.23
N LYS A 389 -24.65 -14.77 -27.21
CA LYS A 389 -23.82 -14.71 -25.99
C LYS A 389 -23.62 -13.28 -25.49
N LEU A 390 -23.40 -12.32 -26.40
CA LEU A 390 -23.27 -10.89 -26.06
C LEU A 390 -24.54 -10.27 -25.46
N LEU A 391 -25.72 -10.84 -25.72
CA LEU A 391 -26.99 -10.47 -25.09
C LEU A 391 -27.28 -11.22 -23.78
N SER A 392 -26.45 -12.19 -23.40
CA SER A 392 -26.64 -12.92 -22.16
C SER A 392 -26.25 -12.06 -20.96
N ARG A 393 -26.94 -12.22 -19.83
CA ARG A 393 -26.60 -11.48 -18.60
C ARG A 393 -25.19 -11.82 -18.07
N ASN A 394 -24.67 -13.00 -18.38
CA ASN A 394 -23.34 -13.44 -17.94
C ASN A 394 -22.20 -12.64 -18.59
N ILE A 395 -22.45 -11.96 -19.72
CA ILE A 395 -21.41 -11.20 -20.43
C ILE A 395 -20.75 -10.14 -19.54
N PHE A 396 -21.51 -9.52 -18.63
CA PHE A 396 -20.98 -8.51 -17.72
C PHE A 396 -19.97 -9.11 -16.73
N GLN A 397 -20.21 -10.33 -16.26
CA GLN A 397 -19.26 -11.05 -15.39
C GLN A 397 -18.01 -11.44 -16.18
N ILE A 398 -18.19 -12.03 -17.37
CA ILE A 398 -17.09 -12.46 -18.24
C ILE A 398 -16.16 -11.28 -18.56
N ILE A 399 -16.72 -10.12 -18.91
CA ILE A 399 -15.91 -8.92 -19.18
C ILE A 399 -15.21 -8.44 -17.91
N ASN A 400 -15.91 -8.37 -16.78
CA ASN A 400 -15.37 -7.84 -15.52
C ASN A 400 -14.27 -8.71 -14.88
N VAL A 401 -14.04 -9.93 -15.38
CA VAL A 401 -13.00 -10.85 -14.88
C VAL A 401 -11.60 -10.23 -14.89
N TYR A 402 -11.33 -9.30 -15.82
CA TYR A 402 -10.01 -8.69 -15.97
C TYR A 402 -9.51 -8.01 -14.69
N LYS A 403 -10.40 -7.37 -13.92
CA LYS A 403 -10.05 -6.77 -12.63
C LYS A 403 -9.57 -7.81 -11.64
N GLY A 404 -10.29 -8.92 -11.54
CA GLY A 404 -9.93 -10.03 -10.65
C GLY A 404 -8.57 -10.62 -10.98
N ILE A 405 -8.23 -10.74 -12.28
CA ILE A 405 -6.95 -11.26 -12.75
C ILE A 405 -5.80 -10.30 -12.42
N ILE A 406 -5.96 -9.01 -12.73
CA ILE A 406 -4.94 -7.99 -12.43
C ILE A 406 -4.70 -7.93 -10.91
N SER A 407 -5.75 -7.83 -10.11
CA SER A 407 -5.64 -7.82 -8.65
C SER A 407 -5.06 -9.12 -8.08
N TYR A 408 -5.33 -10.28 -8.69
CA TYR A 408 -4.74 -11.56 -8.27
C TYR A 408 -3.22 -11.55 -8.40
N TYR A 409 -2.71 -11.22 -9.59
CA TYR A 409 -1.26 -11.19 -9.81
C TYR A 409 -0.57 -10.05 -9.06
N GLY A 410 -1.24 -8.92 -8.85
CA GLY A 410 -0.72 -7.81 -8.06
C GLY A 410 -0.26 -8.22 -6.66
N LYS A 411 -0.99 -9.14 -6.00
CA LYS A 411 -0.62 -9.65 -4.67
C LYS A 411 0.76 -10.29 -4.66
N TYR A 412 1.05 -11.14 -5.65
CA TYR A 412 2.32 -11.87 -5.76
C TYR A 412 3.45 -10.97 -6.28
N ILE A 413 3.13 -10.04 -7.17
CA ILE A 413 4.09 -9.06 -7.69
C ILE A 413 4.62 -8.18 -6.55
N VAL A 414 3.73 -7.60 -5.75
CA VAL A 414 4.08 -6.73 -4.62
C VAL A 414 4.80 -7.51 -3.52
N ALA A 415 4.35 -8.74 -3.21
CA ALA A 415 5.03 -9.60 -2.25
C ALA A 415 6.46 -9.96 -2.69
N LYS A 416 6.69 -10.16 -3.99
CA LYS A 416 8.03 -10.46 -4.52
C LYS A 416 8.95 -9.23 -4.53
N ASN A 417 8.42 -8.08 -4.91
CA ASN A 417 9.16 -6.82 -4.92
C ASN A 417 8.19 -5.64 -4.75
N SER A 418 8.19 -5.07 -3.55
CA SER A 418 7.31 -3.95 -3.18
C SER A 418 7.46 -2.74 -4.10
N ARG A 419 8.62 -2.50 -4.71
CA ARG A 419 8.85 -1.38 -5.63
C ARG A 419 8.06 -1.49 -6.93
N LEU A 420 7.66 -2.70 -7.32
CA LEU A 420 6.85 -2.91 -8.52
C LEU A 420 5.44 -2.32 -8.39
N ILE A 421 5.03 -1.95 -7.17
CA ILE A 421 3.76 -1.26 -6.94
C ILE A 421 3.67 0.08 -7.68
N ASN A 422 4.81 0.73 -7.95
CA ASN A 422 4.87 2.01 -8.66
C ASN A 422 4.48 1.88 -10.14
N GLU A 423 4.73 0.72 -10.75
CA GLU A 423 4.33 0.43 -12.13
C GLU A 423 2.87 -0.05 -12.23
N PHE A 424 2.26 -0.38 -11.08
CA PHE A 424 0.90 -0.88 -11.02
C PHE A 424 -0.13 0.22 -11.33
N PRO A 425 -1.20 -0.07 -12.10
CA PRO A 425 -2.26 0.90 -12.37
C PRO A 425 -3.09 1.23 -11.11
N TYR A 426 -3.67 2.42 -11.06
CA TYR A 426 -4.68 2.78 -10.05
C TYR A 426 -5.97 1.98 -10.22
N ASP A 427 -6.75 1.89 -9.13
CA ASP A 427 -8.09 1.27 -9.03
C ASP A 427 -8.10 -0.26 -9.17
N PHE A 428 -6.97 -0.93 -8.90
CA PHE A 428 -6.86 -2.40 -8.87
C PHE A 428 -6.45 -2.96 -7.51
N GLY A 429 -6.49 -2.15 -6.45
CA GLY A 429 -6.23 -2.56 -5.07
C GLY A 429 -4.76 -2.50 -4.65
N PHE A 430 -3.92 -1.86 -5.47
CA PHE A 430 -2.51 -1.59 -5.19
C PHE A 430 -2.23 -0.16 -5.62
N ASP A 431 -2.84 0.80 -4.95
CA ASP A 431 -2.82 2.22 -5.32
C ASP A 431 -1.64 2.97 -4.70
N GLU A 432 -0.95 2.34 -3.76
CA GLU A 432 0.17 2.89 -3.03
C GLU A 432 1.38 3.14 -3.94
N VAL A 433 2.28 3.99 -3.48
CA VAL A 433 3.55 4.29 -4.13
C VAL A 433 4.66 4.02 -3.12
N TYR A 434 5.67 3.26 -3.53
CA TYR A 434 6.89 3.07 -2.78
C TYR A 434 7.89 4.17 -3.15
N PRO A 435 8.30 5.05 -2.21
CA PRO A 435 9.15 6.18 -2.55
C PRO A 435 10.60 5.76 -2.77
N LEU A 436 11.32 6.55 -3.56
CA LEU A 436 12.77 6.48 -3.68
C LEU A 436 13.43 7.34 -2.59
N LEU A 437 14.66 6.97 -2.21
CA LEU A 437 15.45 7.73 -1.25
C LEU A 437 16.60 8.45 -1.96
N MET A 438 16.90 9.67 -1.51
CA MET A 438 18.00 10.48 -2.03
C MET A 438 18.87 11.04 -0.90
N THR A 439 20.11 11.36 -1.26
CA THR A 439 21.06 12.02 -0.34
C THR A 439 20.78 13.53 -0.25
N GLU A 440 21.29 14.18 0.80
CA GLU A 440 21.25 15.65 0.94
C GLU A 440 21.84 16.38 -0.27
N ARG A 441 22.92 15.82 -0.87
CA ARG A 441 23.55 16.41 -2.06
C ARG A 441 22.57 16.38 -3.24
N THR A 442 22.02 15.20 -3.53
CA THR A 442 21.04 15.00 -4.61
C THR A 442 19.81 15.90 -4.40
N TYR A 443 19.32 16.02 -3.16
CA TYR A 443 18.22 16.91 -2.84
C TYR A 443 18.53 18.37 -3.18
N LYS A 444 19.71 18.88 -2.79
CA LYS A 444 20.13 20.26 -3.11
C LYS A 444 20.28 20.48 -4.61
N ASP A 445 20.83 19.51 -5.33
CA ASP A 445 21.01 19.60 -6.78
C ASP A 445 19.65 19.70 -7.51
N ILE A 446 18.69 18.85 -7.12
CA ILE A 446 17.31 18.91 -7.64
C ILE A 446 16.63 20.22 -7.25
N TYR A 447 16.69 20.60 -5.97
CA TYR A 447 16.08 21.83 -5.46
C TYR A 447 16.57 23.07 -6.21
N ASN A 448 17.89 23.19 -6.40
CA ASN A 448 18.49 24.29 -7.13
C ASN A 448 18.11 24.28 -8.61
N SER A 449 18.05 23.10 -9.24
CA SER A 449 17.63 23.00 -10.65
C SER A 449 16.19 23.47 -10.85
N LEU A 450 15.30 23.19 -9.89
CA LEU A 450 13.89 23.59 -9.94
C LEU A 450 13.65 25.06 -9.58
N HIS A 451 14.38 25.61 -8.61
CA HIS A 451 14.09 26.93 -8.04
C HIS A 451 15.11 28.02 -8.41
N ASN A 452 16.34 27.63 -8.78
CA ASN A 452 17.45 28.53 -9.14
C ASN A 452 18.12 28.09 -10.47
N PRO A 453 17.37 27.94 -11.57
CA PRO A 453 17.90 27.39 -12.83
C PRO A 453 19.03 28.22 -13.46
N SER A 454 19.23 29.47 -13.03
CA SER A 454 20.28 30.37 -13.51
C SER A 454 21.62 30.27 -12.77
N ASN A 455 21.73 29.47 -11.71
CA ASN A 455 22.98 29.24 -10.95
C ASN A 455 23.06 27.76 -10.47
N PRO A 456 23.34 26.80 -11.36
CA PRO A 456 23.61 25.43 -10.96
C PRO A 456 24.95 25.32 -10.18
N LEU A 457 24.99 24.43 -9.18
CA LEU A 457 26.16 24.19 -8.31
C LEU A 457 27.34 23.52 -9.04
#